data_AF-A0AAW0KGY8-F1
#
_entry.id   AF-A0AAW0KGY8-F1
#
_cell.length_a   1.000
_cell.length_b   1.000
_cell.length_c   1.000
_cell.angle_alpha   90.00
_cell.angle_beta   90.00
_cell.angle_gamma   90.00
#
_symmetry.space_group_name_H-M   'P 1'
#
loop_
_entity.id
_entity.type
_entity.pdbx_description
1 polymer ?
#
loop_
_entity_poly.entity_id
_entity_poly.type
_entity_poly.pdbx_seq_one_letter_code
_entity_poly.pdbx_strand_id
1 'polypeptide(L)'
;MWCGDRKLAAQLVDPTRPGDFNQALMELGATVCTSLNPSCSSCPASGHCRALSIFRHDSLVLVTDFPLKGVRVKQRQDFSAVCVVELLGGQRTSEGSQIDSREVLGGLEKLEGRQTNNRFLLVKRPDDGLLAGLWEFPSVLLDGEADLATRREVIDHFLKNNFGLDTKQTCNIAFRKNVGEFVHIFSHIRLKIYVELLVLHLKGGGNHLSGIQDKETMTWKYVDGEALSSMGLTSSVRKVVLILHLKFP
;
A
#
# COMPACT_ATOMS: atom_id res chain seq x y z
N MET A 1 -17.73 17.28 -13.14
CA MET A 1 -18.84 18.09 -13.66
C MET A 1 -20.15 17.39 -13.31
N TRP A 2 -20.67 17.57 -12.09
CA TRP A 2 -21.88 16.91 -11.52
C TRP A 2 -22.94 17.97 -11.09
N CYS A 3 -22.90 19.16 -11.68
CA CYS A 3 -23.70 20.30 -11.21
C CYS A 3 -25.16 20.30 -11.77
N GLY A 4 -25.43 19.54 -12.83
CA GLY A 4 -26.76 19.43 -13.45
C GLY A 4 -27.71 18.50 -12.68
N ASP A 5 -27.23 17.31 -12.30
CA ASP A 5 -28.07 16.27 -11.69
C ASP A 5 -28.53 16.62 -10.27
N ARG A 6 -27.74 17.38 -9.50
CA ARG A 6 -28.11 17.79 -8.14
C ARG A 6 -29.35 18.67 -8.08
N LYS A 7 -29.57 19.54 -9.09
CA LYS A 7 -30.75 20.43 -9.13
C LYS A 7 -32.03 19.65 -9.42
N LEU A 8 -31.97 18.69 -10.33
CA LEU A 8 -33.11 17.83 -10.66
C LEU A 8 -33.41 16.85 -9.52
N ALA A 9 -32.36 16.25 -8.93
CA ALA A 9 -32.51 15.37 -7.78
C ALA A 9 -33.15 16.10 -6.59
N ALA A 10 -32.74 17.33 -6.30
CA ALA A 10 -33.33 18.13 -5.21
C ALA A 10 -34.83 18.43 -5.40
N GLN A 11 -35.34 18.40 -6.64
CA GLN A 11 -36.77 18.58 -6.92
C GLN A 11 -37.59 17.31 -6.72
N LEU A 12 -36.95 16.13 -6.71
CA LEU A 12 -37.61 14.83 -6.62
C LEU A 12 -37.57 14.23 -5.21
N VAL A 13 -36.64 14.69 -4.37
CA VAL A 13 -36.51 14.22 -2.99
C VAL A 13 -37.72 14.67 -2.17
N ASP A 14 -38.34 13.73 -1.45
CA ASP A 14 -39.41 14.03 -0.50
C ASP A 14 -38.90 15.01 0.59
N PRO A 15 -39.50 16.20 0.74
CA PRO A 15 -39.05 17.20 1.70
C PRO A 15 -39.34 16.81 3.16
N THR A 16 -40.29 15.90 3.39
CA THR A 16 -40.69 15.42 4.71
C THR A 16 -39.91 14.18 5.14
N ARG A 17 -39.50 13.32 4.19
CA ARG A 17 -38.77 12.07 4.45
C ARG A 17 -37.59 11.86 3.48
N PRO A 18 -36.61 12.79 3.44
CA PRO A 18 -35.51 12.71 2.48
C PRO A 18 -34.60 11.50 2.70
N GLY A 19 -34.45 11.03 3.94
CA GLY A 19 -33.66 9.84 4.28
C GLY A 19 -34.23 8.57 3.68
N ASP A 20 -35.53 8.34 3.82
CA ASP A 20 -36.21 7.16 3.29
C ASP A 20 -36.20 7.15 1.76
N PHE A 21 -36.41 8.32 1.14
CA PHE A 21 -36.32 8.45 -0.31
C PHE A 21 -34.93 8.08 -0.83
N ASN A 22 -33.86 8.62 -0.22
CA ASN A 22 -32.48 8.30 -0.60
C ASN A 22 -32.17 6.82 -0.38
N GLN A 23 -32.64 6.23 0.73
CA GLN A 23 -32.44 4.82 1.01
C GLN A 23 -33.15 3.94 -0.01
N ALA A 24 -34.40 4.24 -0.35
CA ALA A 24 -35.15 3.52 -1.37
C ALA A 24 -34.48 3.61 -2.75
N LEU A 25 -33.92 4.78 -3.10
CA LEU A 25 -33.20 4.96 -4.36
C LEU A 25 -31.89 4.17 -4.41
N MET A 26 -31.12 4.14 -3.32
CA MET A 26 -29.91 3.32 -3.20
C MET A 26 -30.23 1.83 -3.29
N GLU A 27 -31.27 1.38 -2.59
CA GLU A 27 -31.74 -0.01 -2.60
C GLU A 27 -32.19 -0.44 -4.00
N LEU A 28 -32.93 0.42 -4.70
CA LEU A 28 -33.36 0.20 -6.08
C LEU A 28 -32.15 -0.01 -7.01
N GLY A 29 -31.10 0.81 -6.88
CA GLY A 29 -29.87 0.69 -7.67
C GLY A 29 -29.04 -0.55 -7.33
N ALA A 30 -29.09 -1.00 -6.07
CA ALA A 30 -28.33 -2.16 -5.60
C ALA A 30 -28.97 -3.50 -5.99
N THR A 31 -30.31 -3.58 -5.98
CA THR A 31 -31.02 -4.88 -6.12
C THR A 31 -31.79 -5.05 -7.41
N VAL A 32 -32.28 -3.95 -8.02
CA VAL A 32 -33.17 -4.01 -9.19
C VAL A 32 -32.52 -3.39 -10.42
N CYS A 33 -32.13 -2.12 -10.35
CA CYS A 33 -31.55 -1.35 -11.45
C CYS A 33 -30.02 -1.50 -11.50
N THR A 34 -29.54 -2.75 -11.51
CA THR A 34 -28.10 -3.05 -11.45
C THR A 34 -27.38 -2.71 -12.76
N SER A 35 -26.07 -2.48 -12.70
CA SER A 35 -25.27 -2.04 -13.85
C SER A 35 -25.03 -3.10 -14.94
N LEU A 36 -25.36 -4.36 -14.66
CA LEU A 36 -25.13 -5.47 -15.59
C LEU A 36 -26.43 -6.17 -15.98
N ASN A 37 -27.28 -6.49 -15.01
CA ASN A 37 -28.50 -7.27 -15.23
C ASN A 37 -29.67 -6.61 -14.49
N PRO A 38 -30.23 -5.50 -15.01
CA PRO A 38 -31.34 -4.82 -14.37
C PRO A 38 -32.64 -5.63 -14.52
N SER A 39 -33.37 -5.79 -13.41
CA SER A 39 -34.67 -6.46 -13.39
C SER A 39 -35.78 -5.49 -13.74
N CYS A 40 -35.77 -5.00 -14.98
CA CYS A 40 -36.70 -3.96 -15.45
C CYS A 40 -38.17 -4.35 -15.36
N SER A 41 -38.50 -5.64 -15.46
CA SER A 41 -39.87 -6.17 -15.34
C SER A 41 -40.45 -6.06 -13.93
N SER A 42 -39.61 -6.13 -12.90
CA SER A 42 -40.00 -5.97 -11.49
C SER A 42 -39.69 -4.57 -10.94
N CYS A 43 -39.18 -3.66 -11.78
CA CYS A 43 -38.80 -2.33 -11.33
C CYS A 43 -40.04 -1.46 -11.01
N PRO A 44 -40.18 -0.98 -9.76
CA PRO A 44 -41.33 -0.16 -9.35
C PRO A 44 -41.37 1.19 -10.07
N ALA A 45 -40.22 1.66 -10.57
CA ALA A 45 -40.10 2.90 -11.33
C ALA A 45 -40.11 2.69 -12.87
N SER A 46 -40.39 1.48 -13.36
CA SER A 46 -40.34 1.14 -14.80
C SER A 46 -41.22 2.05 -15.67
N GLY A 47 -42.37 2.49 -15.17
CA GLY A 47 -43.27 3.43 -15.85
C GLY A 47 -42.67 4.82 -16.09
N HIS A 48 -41.68 5.22 -15.29
CA HIS A 48 -40.99 6.52 -15.41
C HIS A 48 -39.57 6.38 -16.00
N CYS A 49 -39.17 5.16 -16.38
CA CYS A 49 -37.81 4.88 -16.83
C CYS A 49 -37.64 5.19 -18.33
N ARG A 50 -36.97 6.30 -18.65
CA ARG A 50 -36.69 6.68 -20.04
C ARG A 50 -35.81 5.67 -20.77
N ALA A 51 -34.82 5.09 -20.10
CA ALA A 51 -33.95 4.06 -20.69
C ALA A 51 -34.75 2.80 -21.10
N LEU A 52 -35.68 2.35 -20.24
CA LEU A 52 -36.58 1.24 -20.57
C LEU A 52 -37.54 1.59 -21.72
N SER A 53 -38.06 2.82 -21.74
CA SER A 53 -38.89 3.30 -22.85
C SER A 53 -38.14 3.29 -24.17
N ILE A 54 -36.87 3.72 -24.20
CA ILE A 54 -36.03 3.67 -25.41
C ILE A 54 -35.81 2.22 -25.86
N PHE A 55 -35.39 1.33 -24.96
CA PHE A 55 -35.18 -0.10 -25.26
C PHE A 55 -36.44 -0.77 -25.86
N ARG A 56 -37.64 -0.38 -25.39
CA ARG A 56 -38.92 -0.90 -25.95
C ARG A 56 -39.20 -0.45 -27.37
N HIS A 57 -38.67 0.70 -27.78
CA HIS A 57 -38.86 1.26 -29.12
C HIS A 57 -37.71 0.94 -30.07
N ASP A 58 -36.51 0.75 -29.53
CA ASP A 58 -35.29 0.40 -30.26
C ASP A 58 -34.49 -0.64 -29.46
N SER A 59 -34.64 -1.91 -29.85
CA SER A 59 -33.96 -3.03 -29.20
C SER A 59 -32.43 -3.00 -29.37
N LEU A 60 -31.88 -2.11 -30.21
CA LEU A 60 -30.43 -1.92 -30.33
C LEU A 60 -29.84 -1.12 -29.16
N VAL A 61 -30.66 -0.38 -28.41
CA VAL A 61 -30.23 0.42 -27.25
C VAL A 61 -30.66 -0.29 -25.98
N LEU A 62 -29.70 -0.79 -25.22
CA LEU A 62 -29.96 -1.48 -23.96
C LEU A 62 -30.13 -0.49 -22.81
N VAL A 63 -30.92 -0.87 -21.80
CA VAL A 63 -31.03 -0.09 -20.56
C VAL A 63 -29.67 0.11 -19.88
N THR A 64 -28.76 -0.86 -20.04
CA THR A 64 -27.38 -0.86 -19.51
C THR A 64 -26.43 0.08 -20.26
N ASP A 65 -26.84 0.64 -21.40
CA ASP A 65 -26.08 1.70 -22.08
C ASP A 65 -26.10 3.01 -21.27
N PHE A 66 -26.99 3.09 -20.28
CA PHE A 66 -27.09 4.17 -19.32
C PHE A 66 -26.58 3.74 -17.93
N PRO A 67 -25.91 4.64 -17.16
CA PRO A 67 -25.51 5.98 -17.58
C PRO A 67 -24.33 5.92 -18.56
N LEU A 68 -24.27 6.91 -19.46
CA LEU A 68 -23.12 7.10 -20.34
C LEU A 68 -21.89 7.39 -19.49
N LYS A 69 -21.05 6.38 -19.30
CA LYS A 69 -19.80 6.52 -18.56
C LYS A 69 -18.78 7.15 -19.50
N GLY A 70 -18.24 8.29 -19.09
CA GLY A 70 -17.11 8.90 -19.79
C GLY A 70 -15.93 7.93 -19.88
N VAL A 71 -15.11 8.09 -20.93
CA VAL A 71 -13.88 7.32 -21.09
C VAL A 71 -13.00 7.56 -19.86
N ARG A 72 -12.61 6.47 -19.18
CA ARG A 72 -11.69 6.58 -18.05
C ARG A 72 -10.34 7.06 -18.57
N VAL A 73 -9.83 8.15 -17.99
CA VAL A 73 -8.47 8.64 -18.29
C VAL A 73 -7.47 7.54 -17.98
N LYS A 74 -6.52 7.31 -18.90
CA LYS A 74 -5.46 6.32 -18.70
C LYS A 74 -4.68 6.70 -17.43
N GLN A 75 -4.53 5.74 -16.53
CA GLN A 75 -3.78 5.93 -15.29
C GLN A 75 -2.31 6.22 -15.62
N ARG A 76 -1.70 7.17 -14.89
CA ARG A 76 -0.25 7.41 -15.01
C ARG A 76 0.52 6.19 -14.52
N GLN A 77 1.68 5.93 -15.11
CA GLN A 77 2.55 4.84 -14.72
C GLN A 77 3.71 5.39 -13.92
N ASP A 78 3.80 4.96 -12.66
CA ASP A 78 4.85 5.37 -11.73
C ASP A 78 5.67 4.13 -11.33
N PHE A 79 6.92 4.34 -10.95
CA PHE A 79 7.84 3.27 -10.55
C PHE A 79 8.43 3.61 -9.17
N SER A 80 8.59 2.62 -8.31
CA SER A 80 9.18 2.81 -6.99
C SER A 80 10.09 1.67 -6.59
N ALA A 81 11.27 2.01 -6.09
CA ALA A 81 12.14 1.08 -5.37
C ALA A 81 11.78 1.12 -3.89
N VAL A 82 11.51 -0.04 -3.30
CA VAL A 82 11.21 -0.23 -1.88
C VAL A 82 12.27 -1.12 -1.27
N CYS A 83 12.85 -0.69 -0.16
CA CYS A 83 13.84 -1.44 0.58
C CYS A 83 13.30 -1.78 1.97
N VAL A 84 13.16 -3.07 2.23
CA VAL A 84 12.88 -3.56 3.58
C VAL A 84 14.20 -3.67 4.30
N VAL A 85 14.43 -2.75 5.23
CA VAL A 85 15.63 -2.74 6.06
C VAL A 85 15.34 -3.47 7.36
N GLU A 86 16.03 -4.58 7.56
CA GLU A 86 15.98 -5.42 8.75
C GLU A 86 17.30 -5.26 9.53
N LEU A 87 17.20 -4.93 10.81
CA LEU A 87 18.34 -4.87 11.71
C LEU A 87 18.38 -6.12 12.57
N LEU A 88 19.54 -6.78 12.57
CA LEU A 88 19.83 -7.88 13.47
C LEU A 88 20.31 -7.31 14.81
N GLY A 89 19.52 -7.52 15.86
CA GLY A 89 19.88 -7.11 17.22
C GLY A 89 21.08 -7.89 17.74
N GLY A 90 22.16 -7.20 18.14
CA GLY A 90 23.27 -7.82 18.86
C GLY A 90 22.81 -8.33 20.22
N GLN A 91 23.05 -9.61 20.52
CA GLN A 91 22.84 -10.14 21.87
C GLN A 91 23.75 -9.40 22.86
N ARG A 92 23.20 -9.00 24.01
CA ARG A 92 24.03 -8.84 25.22
C ARG A 92 24.33 -10.25 25.71
N THR A 93 25.50 -10.80 25.39
CA THR A 93 26.06 -11.91 26.15
C THR A 93 26.75 -11.32 27.37
N SER A 94 26.12 -11.45 28.54
CA SER A 94 26.89 -11.47 29.77
C SER A 94 27.73 -12.74 29.74
N GLU A 95 29.05 -12.54 29.75
CA GLU A 95 30.11 -13.54 29.82
C GLU A 95 30.49 -14.26 28.52
N GLY A 96 31.80 -14.34 28.31
CA GLY A 96 32.43 -14.57 27.03
C GLY A 96 32.47 -16.04 26.62
N SER A 97 32.05 -16.30 25.39
CA SER A 97 32.48 -17.44 24.61
C SER A 97 32.43 -17.06 23.14
N GLN A 98 33.56 -17.19 22.44
CA GLN A 98 33.62 -17.14 20.98
C GLN A 98 32.60 -18.14 20.41
N ILE A 99 31.70 -17.67 19.54
CA ILE A 99 30.83 -18.56 18.76
C ILE A 99 31.21 -18.40 17.29
N ASP A 100 31.42 -19.55 16.68
CA ASP A 100 31.94 -19.83 15.35
C ASP A 100 31.03 -19.26 14.24
N SER A 101 31.66 -18.70 13.21
CA SER A 101 31.03 -17.89 12.15
C SER A 101 30.31 -18.72 11.07
N ARG A 102 29.61 -19.81 11.45
CA ARG A 102 29.12 -20.80 10.46
C ARG A 102 27.68 -21.29 10.57
N GLU A 103 26.83 -20.65 11.37
CA GLU A 103 25.37 -20.88 11.37
C GLU A 103 24.62 -19.62 10.90
N VAL A 104 24.65 -19.32 9.60
CA VAL A 104 23.83 -18.25 9.00
C VAL A 104 23.18 -18.78 7.73
N LEU A 105 22.35 -19.81 7.86
CA LEU A 105 21.34 -20.14 6.87
C LEU A 105 20.26 -21.01 7.51
N GLY A 106 19.13 -20.39 7.88
CA GLY A 106 17.99 -21.07 8.51
C GLY A 106 17.68 -20.49 9.88
N GLY A 107 16.58 -19.75 9.99
CA GLY A 107 16.24 -19.05 11.23
C GLY A 107 14.90 -18.33 11.24
N LEU A 108 13.97 -18.74 10.38
CA LEU A 108 12.55 -18.77 10.71
C LEU A 108 12.17 -20.18 11.21
N GLU A 109 13.16 -20.97 11.64
CA GLU A 109 12.90 -22.17 12.41
C GLU A 109 12.70 -21.80 13.87
N LYS A 110 11.52 -22.18 14.37
CA LYS A 110 11.23 -22.39 15.79
C LYS A 110 12.30 -23.30 16.40
N LEU A 111 13.39 -22.71 16.86
CA LEU A 111 14.20 -23.29 17.93
C LEU A 111 13.65 -22.73 19.24
N GLU A 112 13.10 -23.64 20.03
CA GLU A 112 12.43 -23.43 21.30
C GLU A 112 13.17 -22.38 22.17
N GLY A 113 12.56 -21.20 22.33
CA GLY A 113 12.86 -20.28 23.42
C GLY A 113 13.85 -19.14 23.19
N ARG A 114 14.37 -18.87 21.97
CA ARG A 114 15.27 -17.71 21.73
C ARG A 114 14.67 -16.70 20.74
N GLN A 115 14.03 -15.66 21.27
CA GLN A 115 13.51 -14.52 20.49
C GLN A 115 14.68 -13.77 19.81
N THR A 116 14.79 -13.85 18.50
CA THR A 116 15.61 -12.91 17.71
C THR A 116 14.81 -11.62 17.55
N ASN A 117 15.26 -10.54 18.21
CA ASN A 117 14.63 -9.23 18.10
C ASN A 117 14.97 -8.58 16.75
N ASN A 118 14.40 -9.12 15.66
CA ASN A 118 14.55 -8.53 14.34
C ASN A 118 13.67 -7.29 14.24
N ARG A 119 14.30 -6.16 13.90
CA ARG A 119 13.67 -4.84 13.84
C ARG A 119 13.64 -4.32 12.42
N PHE A 120 12.47 -3.92 11.96
CA PHE A 120 12.25 -3.36 10.63
C PHE A 120 12.17 -1.83 10.68
N LEU A 121 12.85 -1.16 9.75
CA LEU A 121 12.75 0.30 9.60
C LEU A 121 11.46 0.66 8.87
N LEU A 122 10.66 1.53 9.47
CA LEU A 122 9.49 2.15 8.86
C LEU A 122 9.60 3.66 8.86
N VAL A 123 8.99 4.27 7.85
CA VAL A 123 8.96 5.71 7.63
C VAL A 123 7.49 6.14 7.55
N LYS A 124 7.15 7.26 8.19
CA LYS A 124 5.81 7.83 8.13
C LYS A 124 5.75 8.77 6.93
N ARG A 125 4.74 8.60 6.08
CA ARG A 125 4.48 9.52 4.97
C ARG A 125 4.11 10.91 5.52
N PRO A 126 4.39 11.99 4.76
CA PRO A 126 3.93 13.34 5.10
C PRO A 126 2.43 13.36 5.41
N ASP A 127 1.98 14.31 6.22
CA ASP A 127 0.56 14.43 6.60
C ASP A 127 -0.32 15.00 5.47
N ASP A 128 0.24 15.21 4.27
CA ASP A 128 -0.48 15.59 3.05
C ASP A 128 -0.13 14.65 1.87
N GLY A 129 -0.99 14.61 0.87
CA GLY A 129 -0.83 13.84 -0.35
C GLY A 129 -1.32 12.39 -0.25
N LEU A 130 -0.84 11.56 -1.18
CA LEU A 130 -1.26 10.17 -1.31
C LEU A 130 -0.82 9.37 -0.08
N LEU A 131 -1.78 8.70 0.58
CA LEU A 131 -1.56 7.87 1.77
C LEU A 131 -0.96 8.66 2.95
N ALA A 132 -1.35 9.91 3.09
CA ALA A 132 -0.89 10.83 4.12
C ALA A 132 -0.87 10.21 5.53
N GLY A 133 0.24 10.39 6.23
CA GLY A 133 0.43 9.96 7.61
C GLY A 133 0.56 8.44 7.83
N LEU A 134 0.46 7.61 6.79
CA LEU A 134 0.59 6.16 6.91
C LEU A 134 2.07 5.72 6.93
N TRP A 135 2.33 4.59 7.59
CA TRP A 135 3.66 4.00 7.69
C TRP A 135 3.96 3.12 6.47
N GLU A 136 5.17 3.24 5.95
CA GLU A 136 5.69 2.45 4.84
C GLU A 136 7.16 2.09 5.03
N PHE A 137 7.64 1.15 4.23
CA PHE A 137 9.08 0.88 4.14
C PHE A 137 9.80 2.01 3.39
N PRO A 138 11.09 2.25 3.67
CA PRO A 138 11.93 3.13 2.87
C PRO A 138 11.71 2.93 1.37
N SER A 139 11.31 4.00 0.69
CA SER A 139 10.99 3.95 -0.73
C SER A 139 11.42 5.20 -1.47
N VAL A 140 11.78 5.02 -2.74
CA VAL A 140 12.20 6.08 -3.65
C VAL A 140 11.38 5.96 -4.93
N LEU A 141 10.84 7.07 -5.42
CA LEU A 141 10.18 7.14 -6.73
C LEU A 141 11.24 7.20 -7.83
N LEU A 142 11.00 6.49 -8.93
CA LEU A 142 11.89 6.38 -10.08
C LEU A 142 11.21 7.03 -11.30
N ASP A 143 12.02 7.61 -12.20
CA ASP A 143 11.55 8.24 -13.43
C ASP A 143 11.06 7.23 -14.49
N GLY A 144 11.31 5.94 -14.27
CA GLY A 144 10.97 4.87 -15.21
C GLY A 144 11.28 3.47 -14.67
N GLU A 145 11.19 2.47 -15.55
CA GLU A 145 11.75 1.15 -15.25
C GLU A 145 13.26 1.26 -15.06
N ALA A 146 13.75 0.63 -13.99
CA ALA A 146 15.16 0.67 -13.63
C ALA A 146 15.68 -0.73 -13.35
N ASP A 147 16.92 -0.99 -13.75
CA ASP A 147 17.59 -2.25 -13.44
C ASP A 147 17.90 -2.37 -11.94
N LEU A 148 18.46 -3.52 -11.52
CA LEU A 148 18.77 -3.75 -10.12
C LEU A 148 19.86 -2.82 -9.57
N ALA A 149 20.86 -2.46 -10.39
CA ALA A 149 21.98 -1.64 -9.93
C ALA A 149 21.51 -0.20 -9.64
N THR A 150 20.77 0.39 -10.57
CA THR A 150 20.19 1.72 -10.46
C THR A 150 19.26 1.81 -9.24
N ARG A 151 18.38 0.82 -9.06
CA ARG A 151 17.48 0.75 -7.89
C ARG A 151 18.24 0.70 -6.56
N ARG A 152 19.34 -0.05 -6.51
CA ARG A 152 20.18 -0.16 -5.30
C ARG A 152 20.91 1.13 -5.00
N GLU A 153 21.45 1.79 -6.02
CA GLU A 153 22.16 3.06 -5.87
C GLU A 153 21.25 4.15 -5.28
N VAL A 154 20.05 4.33 -5.82
CA VAL A 154 19.12 5.34 -5.30
C VAL A 154 18.63 5.03 -3.89
N ILE A 155 18.43 3.75 -3.56
CA ILE A 155 18.09 3.31 -2.20
C ILE A 155 19.26 3.55 -1.25
N ASP A 156 20.49 3.20 -1.62
CA ASP A 156 21.66 3.37 -0.77
C ASP A 156 21.90 4.85 -0.48
N HIS A 157 21.72 5.71 -1.50
CA HIS A 157 21.77 7.16 -1.34
C HIS A 157 20.66 7.67 -0.39
N PHE A 158 19.43 7.19 -0.57
CA PHE A 158 18.30 7.55 0.30
C PHE A 158 18.55 7.11 1.76
N LEU A 159 19.02 5.88 1.97
CA LEU A 159 19.26 5.34 3.30
C LEU A 159 20.41 6.07 4.02
N LYS A 160 21.47 6.39 3.28
CA LYS A 160 22.59 7.17 3.78
C LYS A 160 22.18 8.58 4.19
N ASN A 161 21.45 9.29 3.33
CA ASN A 161 21.10 10.69 3.57
C ASN A 161 20.05 10.87 4.67
N ASN A 162 19.05 9.97 4.74
CA ASN A 162 17.92 10.14 5.66
C ASN A 162 18.10 9.42 7.00
N PHE A 163 18.90 8.35 7.05
CA PHE A 163 19.06 7.53 8.26
C PHE A 163 20.51 7.33 8.70
N GLY A 164 21.50 7.88 7.97
CA GLY A 164 22.91 7.66 8.26
C GLY A 164 23.36 6.20 8.12
N LEU A 165 22.59 5.38 7.38
CA LEU A 165 22.89 3.98 7.15
C LEU A 165 23.86 3.86 5.97
N ASP A 166 25.14 4.01 6.25
CA ASP A 166 26.23 3.78 5.31
C ASP A 166 26.76 2.36 5.49
N THR A 167 26.56 1.54 4.45
CA THR A 167 26.91 0.12 4.41
C THR A 167 28.42 -0.16 4.45
N LYS A 168 29.26 0.87 4.38
CA LYS A 168 30.72 0.77 4.55
C LYS A 168 31.16 1.26 5.92
N GLN A 169 30.50 2.30 6.44
CA GLN A 169 30.93 2.99 7.66
C GLN A 169 30.14 2.59 8.91
N THR A 170 28.81 2.68 8.87
CA THR A 170 27.95 2.56 10.06
C THR A 170 27.30 1.18 10.21
N CYS A 171 27.19 0.43 9.11
CA CYS A 171 26.58 -0.90 9.10
C CYS A 171 27.43 -1.90 8.30
N ASN A 172 27.31 -3.18 8.63
CA ASN A 172 27.74 -4.28 7.77
C ASN A 172 26.49 -4.91 7.13
N ILE A 173 26.53 -5.15 5.81
CA ILE A 173 25.48 -5.89 5.13
C ILE A 173 25.63 -7.37 5.49
N ALA A 174 24.67 -7.92 6.24
CA ALA A 174 24.58 -9.35 6.47
C ALA A 174 24.04 -10.07 5.23
N PHE A 175 23.00 -9.48 4.64
CA PHE A 175 22.29 -10.06 3.51
C PHE A 175 21.61 -8.97 2.70
N ARG A 176 21.63 -9.08 1.36
CA ARG A 176 20.84 -8.22 0.48
C ARG A 176 20.34 -9.00 -0.72
N LYS A 177 19.02 -9.00 -0.95
CA LYS A 177 18.40 -9.77 -2.04
C LYS A 177 17.25 -9.01 -2.69
N ASN A 178 17.18 -9.09 -4.02
CA ASN A 178 15.98 -8.69 -4.76
C ASN A 178 14.87 -9.71 -4.46
N VAL A 179 13.82 -9.26 -3.80
CA VAL A 179 12.72 -10.12 -3.35
C VAL A 179 11.67 -10.24 -4.45
N GLY A 180 11.43 -9.21 -5.24
CA GLY A 180 10.53 -9.29 -6.38
C GLY A 180 9.92 -7.96 -6.76
N GLU A 181 8.87 -8.02 -7.57
CA GLU A 181 8.15 -6.83 -8.00
C GLU A 181 6.65 -7.12 -8.13
N PHE A 182 5.83 -6.09 -7.97
CA PHE A 182 4.39 -6.17 -8.21
C PHE A 182 3.81 -4.81 -8.59
N VAL A 183 2.61 -4.80 -9.14
CA VAL A 183 1.88 -3.57 -9.48
C VAL A 183 0.79 -3.30 -8.44
N HIS A 184 0.77 -2.07 -7.92
CA HIS A 184 -0.28 -1.54 -7.08
C HIS A 184 -1.11 -0.51 -7.85
N ILE A 185 -2.43 -0.67 -7.89
CA ILE A 185 -3.34 0.17 -8.68
C ILE A 185 -4.14 1.07 -7.73
N PHE A 186 -3.97 2.37 -7.88
CA PHE A 186 -4.83 3.42 -7.31
C PHE A 186 -5.82 3.90 -8.37
N SER A 187 -6.78 4.76 -8.01
CA SER A 187 -7.74 5.32 -8.97
C SER A 187 -7.08 5.97 -10.18
N HIS A 188 -5.98 6.70 -9.98
CA HIS A 188 -5.31 7.50 -11.02
C HIS A 188 -3.88 7.08 -11.32
N ILE A 189 -3.35 6.07 -10.62
CA ILE A 189 -1.93 5.70 -10.67
C ILE A 189 -1.81 4.19 -10.75
N ARG A 190 -0.98 3.70 -11.67
CA ARG A 190 -0.51 2.33 -11.75
C ARG A 190 0.95 2.29 -11.34
N LEU A 191 1.20 1.97 -10.07
CA LEU A 191 2.53 2.00 -9.45
C LEU A 191 3.20 0.63 -9.53
N LYS A 192 4.32 0.51 -10.25
CA LYS A 192 5.17 -0.68 -10.25
C LYS A 192 6.18 -0.57 -9.10
N ILE A 193 6.12 -1.51 -8.18
CA ILE A 193 6.94 -1.54 -6.97
C ILE A 193 7.96 -2.65 -7.10
N TYR A 194 9.22 -2.30 -6.93
CA TYR A 194 10.36 -3.20 -6.84
C TYR A 194 10.75 -3.36 -5.37
N VAL A 195 10.88 -4.58 -4.90
CA VAL A 195 11.11 -4.89 -3.48
C VAL A 195 12.47 -5.56 -3.32
N GLU A 196 13.31 -4.99 -2.47
CA GLU A 196 14.50 -5.65 -1.96
C GLU A 196 14.49 -5.78 -0.44
N LEU A 197 15.19 -6.79 0.05
CA LEU A 197 15.46 -7.01 1.48
C LEU A 197 16.92 -6.70 1.73
N LEU A 198 17.18 -5.86 2.73
CA LEU A 198 18.49 -5.46 3.19
C LEU A 198 18.59 -5.73 4.70
N VAL A 199 19.38 -6.74 5.05
CA VAL A 199 19.64 -7.13 6.44
C VAL A 199 20.99 -6.57 6.87
N LEU A 200 21.00 -5.79 7.94
CA LEU A 200 22.18 -5.07 8.42
C LEU A 200 22.53 -5.48 9.86
N HIS A 201 23.84 -5.52 10.12
CA HIS A 201 24.41 -5.47 11.46
C HIS A 201 24.92 -4.05 11.74
N LEU A 202 24.52 -3.46 12.85
CA LEU A 202 25.07 -2.18 13.30
C LEU A 202 26.50 -2.36 13.82
N LYS A 203 27.43 -1.49 13.40
CA LYS A 203 28.78 -1.45 13.96
C LYS A 203 28.76 -0.61 15.24
N GLY A 204 29.17 -1.20 16.36
CA GLY A 204 29.23 -0.53 17.67
C GLY A 204 27.98 -0.77 18.52
N GLY A 205 28.15 -1.40 19.68
CA GLY A 205 27.07 -1.70 20.60
C GLY A 205 26.46 -0.43 21.23
N GLY A 206 25.17 -0.21 20.97
CA GLY A 206 24.32 0.69 21.77
C GLY A 206 23.97 2.03 21.12
N ASN A 207 22.68 2.18 20.80
CA ASN A 207 21.89 3.43 20.84
C ASN A 207 22.21 4.62 19.89
N HIS A 208 22.88 4.44 18.74
CA HIS A 208 23.09 5.61 17.84
C HIS A 208 21.89 5.96 16.92
N LEU A 209 20.72 5.35 17.10
CA LEU A 209 19.54 5.57 16.24
C LEU A 209 18.29 5.90 17.07
N SER A 210 18.42 6.77 18.07
CA SER A 210 17.26 7.41 18.72
C SER A 210 16.87 8.66 17.93
N GLY A 211 16.05 8.50 16.88
CA GLY A 211 15.59 9.62 16.05
C GLY A 211 14.24 10.19 16.51
N ILE A 212 14.27 11.26 17.29
CA ILE A 212 13.22 12.31 17.43
C ILE A 212 14.02 13.58 17.79
N GLN A 213 13.98 14.75 17.14
CA GLN A 213 13.02 15.46 16.29
C GLN A 213 13.81 16.57 15.59
N ASP A 214 13.52 16.85 14.31
CA ASP A 214 13.42 18.26 13.90
C ASP A 214 12.34 18.39 12.82
N LYS A 215 11.63 19.53 12.81
CA LYS A 215 10.36 19.74 12.07
C LYS A 215 10.45 19.58 10.54
N GLU A 216 11.64 19.48 9.99
CA GLU A 216 11.92 19.29 8.56
C GLU A 216 12.40 17.86 8.21
N THR A 217 12.60 16.99 9.21
CA THR A 217 13.16 15.64 9.01
C THR A 217 12.06 14.57 8.94
N MET A 218 12.23 13.65 7.99
CA MET A 218 11.32 12.51 7.76
C MET A 218 11.11 11.70 9.06
N THR A 219 9.87 11.46 9.46
CA THR A 219 9.56 10.69 10.67
C THR A 219 9.76 9.20 10.42
N TRP A 220 10.52 8.50 11.27
CA TRP A 220 10.78 7.06 11.14
C TRP A 220 10.83 6.35 12.48
N LYS A 221 10.73 5.01 12.47
CA LYS A 221 10.86 4.16 13.66
C LYS A 221 11.29 2.75 13.30
N TYR A 222 11.83 2.04 14.28
CA TYR A 222 11.99 0.59 14.21
C TYR A 222 10.78 -0.13 14.81
N VAL A 223 10.36 -1.23 14.18
CA VAL A 223 9.27 -2.07 14.68
C VAL A 223 9.69 -3.54 14.66
N ASP A 224 9.30 -4.28 15.69
CA ASP A 224 9.54 -5.72 15.72
C ASP A 224 8.57 -6.44 14.74
N GLY A 225 8.93 -7.65 14.30
CA GLY A 225 8.15 -8.40 13.29
C GLY A 225 6.69 -8.68 13.71
N GLU A 226 6.43 -8.92 14.99
CA GLU A 226 5.07 -9.12 15.51
C GLU A 226 4.24 -7.83 15.49
N ALA A 227 4.86 -6.69 15.83
CA ALA A 227 4.22 -5.38 15.75
C ALA A 227 3.92 -4.96 14.31
N LEU A 228 4.76 -5.36 13.34
CA LEU A 228 4.56 -5.08 11.93
C LEU A 228 3.23 -5.66 11.42
N SER A 229 2.83 -6.85 11.90
CA SER A 229 1.59 -7.52 11.48
C SER A 229 0.33 -6.87 12.06
N SER A 230 0.42 -6.23 13.22
CA SER A 230 -0.70 -5.58 13.92
C SER A 230 -0.88 -4.10 13.57
N MET A 231 0.06 -3.49 12.84
CA MET A 231 -0.01 -2.08 12.45
C MET A 231 -1.02 -1.80 11.33
N GLY A 232 -1.55 -0.57 11.34
CA GLY A 232 -2.37 0.00 10.26
C GLY A 232 -1.56 0.29 9.00
N LEU A 233 -1.07 -0.76 8.33
CA LEU A 233 -0.28 -0.68 7.11
C LEU A 233 -1.17 -0.62 5.86
N THR A 234 -0.69 0.09 4.85
CA THR A 234 -1.33 0.16 3.53
C THR A 234 -1.37 -1.21 2.86
N SER A 235 -2.28 -1.39 1.92
CA SER A 235 -2.38 -2.64 1.15
C SER A 235 -1.14 -2.94 0.31
N SER A 236 -0.40 -1.92 -0.15
CA SER A 236 0.89 -2.11 -0.82
C SER A 236 1.96 -2.62 0.15
N VAL A 237 2.07 -2.06 1.35
CA VAL A 237 3.04 -2.49 2.36
C VAL A 237 2.73 -3.90 2.86
N ARG A 238 1.45 -4.24 3.08
CA ARG A 238 1.05 -5.62 3.43
C ARG A 238 1.46 -6.63 2.35
N LYS A 239 1.39 -6.27 1.06
CA LYS A 239 1.88 -7.13 -0.04
C LYS A 239 3.40 -7.31 0.03
N VAL A 240 4.16 -6.26 0.35
CA VAL A 240 5.61 -6.37 0.57
C VAL A 240 5.91 -7.38 1.68
N VAL A 241 5.23 -7.25 2.83
CA VAL A 241 5.38 -8.18 3.97
C VAL A 241 5.04 -9.62 3.56
N LEU A 242 3.97 -9.83 2.81
CA LEU A 242 3.58 -11.16 2.34
C LEU A 242 4.62 -11.77 1.39
N ILE A 243 5.17 -10.97 0.46
CA ILE A 243 6.22 -11.42 -0.47
C ILE A 243 7.50 -11.85 0.28
N LEU A 244 7.83 -11.17 1.39
CA LEU A 244 8.95 -11.56 2.25
C LEU A 244 8.72 -12.94 2.89
N HIS A 245 7.57 -13.14 3.53
CA HIS A 245 7.24 -14.41 4.19
C HIS A 245 7.18 -15.59 3.21
N LEU A 246 6.69 -15.38 1.98
CA LEU A 246 6.62 -16.46 0.98
C LEU A 246 7.98 -16.88 0.43
N LYS A 247 8.99 -16.02 0.47
CA LYS A 247 10.32 -16.29 -0.11
C LYS A 247 11.37 -16.70 0.91
N PHE A 248 11.06 -16.59 2.20
CA PHE A 248 11.90 -16.97 3.33
C PHE A 248 10.99 -17.57 4.41
N PRO A 249 10.59 -18.84 4.27
CA PRO A 249 9.76 -19.55 5.25
C PRO A 249 10.52 -19.91 6.53
#